data_AF-A0AA89PD36-F1
#
_entry.id   AF-A0AA89PD36-F1
#
_cell.length_a   1.000
_cell.length_b   1.000
_cell.length_c   1.000
_cell.angle_alpha   90.00
_cell.angle_beta   90.00
_cell.angle_gamma   90.00
#
_symmetry.space_group_name_H-M   'P 1'
#
loop_
_entity.id
_entity.type
_entity.pdbx_description
1 polymer ?
#
loop_
_entity_poly.entity_id
_entity_poly.type
_entity_poly.pdbx_seq_one_letter_code
_entity_poly.pdbx_strand_id
1 'polypeptide(L)' 'MDMISSNKSILAFNLIWLWQEQGLFDQVLSGCEALEIPAPHIGHEFSFAQAHDVIECLRCGSSIGKVLLKVSPKPVCPP' A
#
# COMPACT_ATOMS: atom_id res chain seq x y z
N MET A 1 20.67 -14.71 22.63
CA MET A 1 21.54 -15.63 21.85
C MET A 1 20.70 -16.69 21.10
N ASP A 2 19.39 -16.75 21.35
CA ASP A 2 18.48 -17.82 20.91
C ASP A 2 18.04 -17.78 19.44
N MET A 3 18.28 -16.66 18.74
CA MET A 3 17.93 -16.55 17.31
C MET A 3 18.89 -17.34 16.42
N ILE A 4 20.18 -17.39 16.80
CA ILE A 4 21.23 -18.06 16.02
C ILE A 4 21.04 -19.59 16.04
N SER A 5 20.64 -20.16 17.18
CA SER A 5 20.43 -21.61 17.32
C SER A 5 19.12 -22.12 16.72
N SER A 6 18.16 -21.23 16.41
CA SER A 6 16.83 -21.62 15.92
C SER A 6 16.62 -21.36 14.42
N ASN A 7 17.69 -21.02 13.68
CA ASN A 7 17.65 -20.72 12.25
C ASN A 7 16.54 -19.71 11.88
N LYS A 8 16.44 -18.63 12.67
CA LYS A 8 15.46 -17.56 12.46
C LYS A 8 16.15 -16.34 11.86
N SER A 9 15.48 -15.67 10.93
CA SER A 9 15.93 -14.42 10.33
C SER A 9 14.99 -13.26 10.65
N ILE A 10 15.53 -12.05 10.65
CA ILE A 10 14.76 -10.81 10.64
C ILE A 10 14.93 -10.22 9.24
N LEU A 11 13.83 -10.12 8.50
CA LEU A 11 13.83 -9.59 7.14
C LEU A 11 13.29 -8.18 7.16
N ALA A 12 14.13 -7.21 6.83
CA ALA A 12 13.70 -5.83 6.59
C ALA A 12 13.19 -5.71 5.15
N PHE A 13 12.12 -4.94 4.95
CA PHE A 13 11.52 -4.73 3.64
C PHE A 13 11.26 -3.23 3.43
N ASN A 14 11.60 -2.72 2.24
CA ASN A 14 11.43 -1.32 1.88
C ASN A 14 11.06 -1.17 0.40
N LEU A 15 9.83 -0.72 0.16
CA LEU A 15 9.30 -0.47 -1.19
C LEU A 15 9.97 0.71 -1.90
N ILE A 16 10.45 1.72 -1.16
CA ILE A 16 11.09 2.91 -1.75
C ILE A 16 12.40 2.51 -2.44
N TRP A 17 13.16 1.59 -1.85
CA TRP A 17 14.37 1.06 -2.47
C TRP A 17 14.06 0.20 -3.70
N LEU A 18 13.06 -0.68 -3.61
CA LEU A 18 12.63 -1.53 -4.74
C LEU A 18 12.21 -0.73 -5.97
N TRP A 19 11.75 0.50 -5.81
CA TRP A 19 11.43 1.39 -6.93
C TRP A 19 12.64 1.68 -7.85
N GLN A 20 13.86 1.63 -7.30
CA GLN A 20 15.09 1.81 -8.08
C GLN A 20 15.49 0.52 -8.83
N GLU A 21 15.08 -0.64 -8.32
CA GLU A 21 15.40 -1.95 -8.89
C GLU A 21 14.23 -2.48 -9.72
N GLN A 22 13.94 -1.80 -10.83
CA GLN A 22 12.74 -2.02 -11.66
C GLN A 22 12.56 -3.48 -12.09
N GLY A 23 13.64 -4.16 -12.48
CA GLY A 23 13.55 -5.57 -12.92
C GLY A 23 13.09 -6.52 -11.80
N LEU A 24 13.56 -6.30 -10.56
CA LEU A 24 13.10 -7.08 -9.41
C LEU A 24 11.65 -6.72 -9.06
N PHE A 25 11.31 -5.43 -9.11
CA PHE A 25 9.95 -4.97 -8.85
C PHE A 25 8.96 -5.61 -9.83
N ASP A 26 9.26 -5.60 -11.12
CA ASP A 26 8.42 -6.20 -12.16
C ASP A 26 8.22 -7.71 -11.93
N GLN A 27 9.30 -8.44 -11.61
CA GLN A 27 9.23 -9.87 -11.32
C GLN A 27 8.32 -10.16 -10.12
N VAL A 28 8.44 -9.39 -9.03
CA VAL A 28 7.62 -9.56 -7.83
C VAL A 28 6.17 -9.18 -8.12
N LEU A 29 5.94 -8.10 -8.87
CA LEU A 29 4.60 -7.64 -9.23
C LEU A 29 3.86 -8.67 -10.09
N SER A 30 4.50 -9.22 -11.12
CA SER A 30 3.92 -10.30 -11.94
C SER A 30 3.58 -11.53 -11.10
N GLY A 31 4.42 -11.87 -10.12
CA GLY A 31 4.13 -12.93 -9.16
C GLY A 31 2.88 -12.65 -8.34
N CYS A 32 2.68 -11.40 -7.90
CA CYS A 32 1.49 -10.97 -7.17
C CYS A 32 0.22 -10.99 -8.06
N GLU A 33 0.32 -10.57 -9.32
CA GLU A 33 -0.81 -10.59 -10.26
C GLU A 33 -1.30 -12.02 -10.52
N ALA A 34 -0.37 -12.97 -10.65
CA ALA A 34 -0.68 -14.39 -10.84
C ALA A 34 -1.41 -15.04 -9.66
N LEU A 35 -1.41 -14.42 -8.48
CA LEU A 35 -2.17 -14.89 -7.31
C LEU A 35 -3.66 -14.54 -7.38
N GLU A 36 -4.10 -13.74 -8.36
CA GLU A 36 -5.50 -13.36 -8.58
C GLU A 36 -6.20 -12.84 -7.30
N ILE A 37 -5.45 -12.10 -6.48
CA ILE A 37 -5.94 -11.62 -5.18
C ILE A 37 -7.09 -10.62 -5.41
N PRO A 38 -8.24 -10.77 -4.72
CA PRO A 38 -9.34 -9.83 -4.87
C PRO A 38 -8.93 -8.43 -4.44
N ALA A 39 -9.66 -7.43 -4.95
CA ALA A 39 -9.44 -6.05 -4.55
C ALA A 39 -9.50 -5.92 -3.02
N PRO A 40 -8.59 -5.12 -2.42
CA PRO A 40 -8.56 -4.94 -0.98
C PRO A 40 -9.86 -4.30 -0.49
N HIS A 41 -10.32 -4.74 0.69
CA HIS A 41 -11.48 -4.15 1.34
C HIS A 41 -11.28 -2.65 1.58
N ILE A 42 -12.24 -1.84 1.14
CA ILE A 42 -12.29 -0.40 1.39
C ILE A 42 -13.04 -0.18 2.70
N GLY A 43 -12.34 0.30 3.73
CA GLY A 43 -12.96 0.54 5.03
C GLY A 43 -13.48 1.96 5.21
N HIS A 44 -12.81 2.94 4.61
CA HIS A 44 -13.18 4.34 4.76
C HIS A 44 -13.00 5.09 3.43
N GLU A 45 -13.96 5.96 3.13
CA GLU A 45 -13.93 6.82 1.95
C GLU A 45 -14.17 8.26 2.38
N PHE A 46 -13.28 9.15 1.94
CA PHE A 46 -13.33 10.57 2.26
C PHE A 46 -13.27 11.40 0.99
N SER A 47 -13.84 12.60 1.01
CA SER A 47 -13.60 13.59 -0.04
C SER A 47 -12.22 14.21 0.13
N PHE A 48 -11.62 14.73 -0.95
CA PHE A 48 -10.31 15.41 -0.88
C PHE A 48 -10.29 16.56 0.14
N ALA A 49 -11.41 17.26 0.34
CA ALA A 49 -11.54 18.34 1.33
C ALA A 49 -11.29 17.86 2.77
N GLN A 50 -11.41 16.56 3.03
CA GLN A 50 -11.24 15.93 4.35
C GLN A 50 -9.87 15.27 4.51
N ALA A 51 -8.88 15.63 3.68
CA ALA A 51 -7.55 15.02 3.72
C ALA A 51 -6.89 15.07 5.11
N HIS A 52 -7.10 16.14 5.88
CA HIS A 52 -6.58 16.24 7.25
C HIS A 52 -7.22 15.21 8.18
N ASP A 53 -8.54 15.01 8.09
CA ASP A 53 -9.26 14.01 8.88
C ASP A 53 -8.80 12.59 8.54
N VAL A 54 -8.44 12.34 7.28
CA VAL A 54 -7.86 11.06 6.84
C VAL A 54 -6.54 10.75 7.54
N ILE A 55 -5.67 11.75 7.68
CA ILE A 55 -4.38 11.56 8.35
C ILE A 55 -4.60 11.20 9.83
N GLU A 56 -5.56 11.85 10.49
CA GLU A 56 -5.91 11.51 11.88
C GLU A 56 -6.50 10.10 11.99
N CYS A 57 -7.36 9.69 11.04
CA CYS A 57 -7.92 8.34 10.94
C CYS A 57 -6.84 7.25 10.75
N LEU A 58 -5.74 7.56 10.04
CA LEU A 58 -4.60 6.64 9.94
C LEU A 58 -3.79 6.58 11.23
N ARG A 59 -3.63 7.72 11.92
CA ARG A 59 -2.83 7.82 13.15
C ARG A 59 -3.49 7.16 14.36
N CYS A 60 -4.83 7.18 14.45
CA CYS A 60 -5.54 6.59 15.58
C CYS A 60 -5.50 5.06 15.61
N GLY A 61 -5.06 4.40 14.52
CA GLY A 61 -4.92 2.95 14.46
C GLY A 61 -6.25 2.17 14.47
N SER A 62 -7.39 2.87 14.33
CA SER A 62 -8.72 2.24 14.32
C SER A 62 -9.26 1.96 12.91
N SER A 63 -8.51 2.31 11.86
CA SER A 63 -8.92 2.03 10.49
C SER A 63 -8.72 0.54 10.16
N ILE A 64 -9.70 -0.05 9.48
CA ILE A 64 -9.63 -1.41 8.95
C ILE A 64 -9.67 -1.33 7.43
N GLY A 65 -8.76 -2.01 6.74
CA GLY A 65 -8.72 -2.00 5.29
C GLY A 65 -8.18 -0.69 4.69
N LYS A 66 -8.45 -0.49 3.40
CA LYS A 66 -7.93 0.63 2.62
C LYS A 66 -8.74 1.90 2.90
N VAL A 67 -8.05 3.00 3.19
CA VAL A 67 -8.63 4.33 3.28
C VAL A 67 -8.48 5.04 1.93
N LEU A 68 -9.59 5.48 1.34
CA LEU A 68 -9.63 6.13 0.04
C LEU A 68 -9.92 7.62 0.17
N LEU A 69 -9.18 8.42 -0.58
CA LEU A 69 -9.43 9.85 -0.77
C LEU A 69 -9.93 10.09 -2.20
N LYS A 70 -11.19 10.50 -2.33
CA LYS A 70 -11.80 10.83 -3.62
C LYS A 70 -11.40 12.24 -4.02
N VAL A 71 -10.56 12.34 -5.04
CA VAL A 71 -10.38 13.55 -5.82
C VAL A 71 -11.49 13.64 -6.87
N SER A 72 -12.03 14.84 -7.06
CA SER A 72 -12.94 15.12 -8.17
C SER A 72 -12.30 14.66 -9.49
N PRO A 73 -13.09 14.18 -10.47
CA PRO A 73 -12.53 13.69 -11.73
C PRO A 73 -11.67 14.77 -12.38
N LYS A 74 -10.48 14.36 -12.84
CA LYS A 74 -9.59 15.21 -13.64
C LYS A 74 -10.41 15.76 -14.81
N PRO A 75 -10.43 17.08 -15.08
CA PRO A 75 -11.04 17.57 -16.31
C PRO A 75 -10.40 16.82 -17.48
N VAL A 76 -11.23 16.23 -18.33
CA VAL A 76 -10.81 15.52 -19.53
C VAL A 76 -9.87 16.45 -20.29
N CYS A 77 -8.60 16.06 -20.45
CA CYS A 77 -7.72 16.75 -21.38
C CYS A 77 -8.37 16.62 -22.77
N PRO A 78 -8.66 17.73 -23.47
CA PRO A 78 -9.12 17.63 -24.86
C PRO A 78 -8.05 16.93 -25.71
N PRO A 79 -8.48 16.25 -26.79
CA PRO A 79 -7.61 15.41 -27.63
C PRO A 79 -6.43 16.17 -28.24
#